data_AF-A0A7S0ZY44-F1
#
_entry.id   AF-A0A7S0ZY44-F1
#
_cell.length_a   1.000
_cell.length_b   1.000
_cell.length_c   1.000
_cell.angle_alpha   90.00
_cell.angle_beta   90.00
_cell.angle_gamma   90.00
#
_symmetry.space_group_name_H-M   'P 1'
#
loop_
_entity.id
_entity.type
_entity.pdbx_description
1 polymer ?
#
loop_
_entity_poly.entity_id
_entity_poly.type
_entity_poly.pdbx_seq_one_letter_code
_entity_poly.pdbx_strand_id
1 'polypeptide(L)'
;QESQFGPNNSTSTLRSSFEKRFWHKAKPKAARSRKAIIAREYDSVSNSVKGKNSRWTDFALNLRCSSSPRCYSTRARNVVEGRVFRAFVLLMIMSNAMFIGVSTHITMAVTIEEYNRHPGDVGDVTHLLPRWITIVDMFFTLFFLFEIMARLVALEREFVTGSDCTWNIFDAI
;
A
#
# COMPACT_ATOMS: atom_id res chain seq x y z
N GLN A 1 -27.85 -4.44 -52.87
CA GLN A 1 -28.61 -3.78 -51.80
C GLN A 1 -27.75 -3.82 -50.54
N GLU A 2 -26.63 -3.10 -50.43
CA GLU A 2 -26.43 -1.64 -50.53
C GLU A 2 -27.34 -0.84 -49.59
N SER A 3 -26.74 -0.36 -48.49
CA SER A 3 -27.12 0.85 -47.76
C SER A 3 -25.92 1.31 -46.94
N GLN A 4 -24.98 1.98 -47.60
CA GLN A 4 -23.91 2.74 -46.95
C GLN A 4 -24.51 4.00 -46.31
N PHE A 5 -24.30 4.19 -45.00
CA PHE A 5 -24.63 5.43 -44.31
C PHE A 5 -23.31 6.07 -43.84
N GLY A 6 -22.77 6.96 -44.68
CA GLY A 6 -21.57 7.73 -44.37
C GLY A 6 -21.91 8.97 -43.52
N PRO A 7 -21.10 9.32 -42.50
CA PRO A 7 -21.30 10.54 -41.74
C PRO A 7 -20.76 11.77 -42.49
N ASN A 8 -21.61 12.79 -42.58
CA ASN A 8 -21.31 14.10 -43.16
C ASN A 8 -20.25 14.87 -42.34
N ASN A 9 -19.04 14.97 -42.89
CA ASN A 9 -17.94 15.82 -42.40
C ASN A 9 -18.00 17.19 -43.08
N SER A 10 -18.69 18.20 -42.51
CA SER A 10 -18.68 19.56 -43.12
C SER A 10 -18.89 20.74 -42.15
N THR A 11 -18.44 20.66 -40.88
CA THR A 11 -18.61 21.78 -39.92
C THR A 11 -17.37 22.18 -39.11
N SER A 12 -16.16 21.71 -39.46
CA SER A 12 -14.98 21.86 -38.58
C SER A 12 -14.08 23.08 -38.83
N THR A 13 -14.25 23.87 -39.89
CA THR A 13 -13.23 24.88 -40.27
C THR A 13 -13.47 26.29 -39.73
N LEU A 14 -14.69 26.70 -39.37
CA LEU A 14 -14.94 28.05 -38.82
C LEU A 14 -14.77 28.16 -37.30
N ARG A 15 -14.90 27.05 -36.55
CA ARG A 15 -14.76 27.05 -35.09
C ARG A 15 -13.30 27.15 -34.63
N SER A 16 -12.35 26.63 -35.41
CA SER A 16 -10.93 26.60 -35.02
C SER A 16 -10.23 27.96 -35.09
N SER A 17 -10.79 28.93 -35.82
CA SER A 17 -10.17 30.26 -35.98
C SER A 17 -10.58 31.24 -34.88
N PHE A 18 -11.76 31.06 -34.26
CA PHE A 18 -12.21 31.89 -33.14
C PHE A 18 -11.55 31.51 -31.80
N GLU A 19 -11.27 30.22 -31.56
CA GLU A 19 -10.62 29.79 -30.31
C GLU A 19 -9.18 30.31 -30.18
N LYS A 20 -8.39 30.35 -31.26
CA LYS A 20 -6.97 30.73 -31.16
C LYS A 20 -6.75 32.20 -30.75
N ARG A 21 -7.73 33.09 -30.95
CA ARG A 21 -7.60 34.51 -30.54
C ARG A 21 -8.05 34.82 -29.12
N PHE A 22 -8.90 33.98 -28.51
CA PHE A 22 -9.42 34.26 -27.17
C PHE A 22 -8.45 33.86 -26.04
N TRP A 23 -7.64 32.82 -26.25
CA TRP A 23 -6.74 32.29 -25.21
C TRP A 23 -5.45 33.10 -24.97
N HIS A 24 -5.06 34.01 -25.87
CA HIS A 24 -3.76 34.69 -25.76
C HIS A 24 -3.74 35.94 -24.85
N LYS A 25 -4.87 36.44 -24.36
CA LYS A 25 -4.92 37.71 -23.59
C LYS A 25 -5.39 37.64 -22.14
N ALA A 26 -5.78 36.48 -21.64
CA ALA A 26 -6.09 36.31 -20.22
C ALA A 26 -4.98 35.50 -19.54
N LYS A 27 -3.86 36.14 -19.18
CA LYS A 27 -2.97 35.55 -18.17
C LYS A 27 -3.64 35.72 -16.80
N PRO A 28 -4.15 34.65 -16.17
CA PRO A 28 -4.89 34.78 -14.93
C PRO A 28 -3.93 35.20 -13.81
N LYS A 29 -4.04 36.47 -13.36
CA LYS A 29 -3.38 36.93 -12.13
C LYS A 29 -3.74 36.05 -10.92
N ALA A 30 -4.83 35.29 -10.99
CA ALA A 30 -5.26 34.29 -10.01
C ALA A 30 -4.30 33.09 -9.86
N ALA A 31 -3.51 32.72 -10.88
CA ALA A 31 -2.62 31.57 -10.80
C ALA A 31 -1.41 31.77 -9.88
N ARG A 32 -0.96 33.03 -9.69
CA ARG A 32 0.09 33.35 -8.69
C ARG A 32 -0.41 33.23 -7.25
N SER A 33 -1.70 33.48 -7.02
CA SER A 33 -2.29 33.40 -5.68
C SER A 33 -2.43 31.95 -5.20
N ARG A 34 -2.86 31.02 -6.06
CA ARG A 34 -3.00 29.60 -5.68
C ARG A 34 -1.68 28.94 -5.29
N LYS A 35 -0.58 29.24 -6.00
CA LYS A 35 0.73 28.68 -5.66
C LYS A 35 1.23 29.15 -4.29
N ALA A 36 0.98 30.41 -3.94
CA ALA A 36 1.35 30.95 -2.63
C ALA A 36 0.49 30.36 -1.49
N ILE A 37 -0.79 30.06 -1.76
CA ILE A 37 -1.69 29.42 -0.79
C ILE A 37 -1.25 27.97 -0.52
N ILE A 38 -1.00 27.19 -1.57
CA ILE A 38 -0.55 25.79 -1.43
C ILE A 38 0.81 25.70 -0.73
N ALA A 39 1.74 26.61 -1.03
CA ALA A 39 3.04 26.65 -0.35
C ALA A 39 2.90 26.93 1.15
N ARG A 40 1.99 27.84 1.55
CA ARG A 40 1.72 28.13 2.97
C ARG A 40 1.07 26.95 3.69
N GLU A 41 0.16 26.24 3.04
CA GLU A 41 -0.44 25.03 3.61
C GLU A 41 0.60 23.93 3.79
N TYR A 42 1.49 23.74 2.81
CA TYR A 42 2.56 22.76 2.90
C TYR A 42 3.54 23.08 4.05
N ASP A 43 3.93 24.34 4.20
CA ASP A 43 4.79 24.78 5.31
C ASP A 43 4.11 24.61 6.68
N SER A 44 2.81 24.89 6.77
CA SER A 44 2.03 24.69 8.00
C SER A 44 1.97 23.21 8.41
N VAL A 45 1.70 22.31 7.45
CA VAL A 45 1.67 20.87 7.69
C VAL A 45 3.06 20.35 8.04
N SER A 46 4.10 20.79 7.32
CA SER A 46 5.50 20.42 7.58
C SER A 46 5.94 20.84 8.99
N ASN A 47 5.59 22.05 9.41
CA ASN A 47 5.92 22.55 10.75
C ASN A 47 5.12 21.83 11.85
N SER A 48 3.87 21.43 11.59
CA SER A 48 3.07 20.61 12.51
C SER A 48 3.65 19.19 12.69
N VAL A 49 4.18 18.60 11.62
CA VAL A 49 4.89 17.30 11.67
C VAL A 49 6.22 17.43 12.41
N LYS A 50 6.99 18.49 12.16
CA LYS A 50 8.27 18.74 12.87
C LYS A 50 8.07 19.00 14.36
N GLY A 51 6.99 19.64 14.77
CA GLY A 51 6.69 19.95 16.18
C GLY A 51 6.34 18.73 17.05
N LYS A 52 6.04 17.56 16.46
CA LYS A 52 5.72 16.32 17.20
C LYS A 52 6.87 15.32 17.30
N ASN A 53 8.01 15.57 16.65
CA ASN A 53 9.17 14.67 16.69
C ASN A 53 10.02 14.76 17.97
N SER A 54 9.85 15.78 18.81
CA SER A 54 10.61 15.89 20.07
C SER A 54 10.14 14.87 21.12
N ARG A 55 8.92 14.34 21.01
CA ARG A 55 8.36 13.43 22.02
C ARG A 55 8.80 11.97 21.82
N TRP A 56 9.28 11.62 20.62
CA TRP A 56 9.81 10.29 20.30
C TRP A 56 11.32 10.17 20.58
N THR A 57 12.08 11.28 20.50
CA THR A 57 13.51 11.28 20.85
C THR A 57 13.74 11.05 22.35
N ASP A 58 12.82 11.50 23.21
CA ASP A 58 12.91 11.29 24.66
C ASP A 58 12.58 9.85 25.08
N PHE A 59 11.77 9.13 24.27
CA PHE A 59 11.54 7.70 24.46
C PHE A 59 12.77 6.89 24.03
N ALA A 60 13.48 7.33 22.98
CA ALA A 60 14.69 6.68 22.48
C ALA A 60 15.91 6.87 23.42
N LEU A 61 16.00 7.98 24.15
CA LEU A 61 17.13 8.25 25.05
C LEU A 61 17.04 7.51 26.39
N ASN A 62 15.86 7.05 26.81
CA ASN A 62 15.66 6.31 28.07
C ASN A 62 15.83 4.79 27.97
N LEU A 63 16.17 4.25 26.78
CA LEU A 63 16.43 2.82 26.56
C LEU A 63 17.93 2.49 26.43
N ARG A 64 18.83 3.35 26.92
CA ARG A 64 20.21 2.94 27.21
C ARG A 64 20.25 2.12 28.50
N CYS A 65 19.99 0.83 28.39
CA CYS A 65 20.40 -0.13 29.42
C CYS A 65 21.03 -1.37 28.82
N SER A 66 22.37 -1.35 28.93
CA SER A 66 23.25 -2.49 29.11
C SER A 66 23.27 -3.52 27.98
N SER A 67 24.20 -3.28 27.04
CA SER A 67 24.82 -4.29 26.20
C SER A 67 25.46 -5.37 27.06
N SER A 68 24.69 -6.39 27.43
CA SER A 68 25.23 -7.64 27.96
C SER A 68 25.42 -8.60 26.79
N PRO A 69 26.61 -9.20 26.61
CA PRO A 69 26.85 -10.17 25.54
C PRO A 69 26.22 -11.51 25.96
N ARG A 70 25.00 -11.81 25.51
CA ARG A 70 24.38 -13.12 25.69
C ARG A 70 24.56 -13.97 24.42
N CYS A 71 25.38 -15.02 24.53
CA CYS A 71 25.78 -15.96 23.48
C CYS A 71 24.68 -16.90 22.93
N TYR A 72 23.40 -16.70 23.23
CA TYR A 72 22.38 -17.71 22.92
C TYR A 72 21.81 -17.63 21.49
N SER A 73 21.96 -16.51 20.77
CA SER A 73 21.29 -16.31 19.47
C SER A 73 22.15 -16.52 18.21
N THR A 74 23.43 -16.91 18.29
CA THR A 74 24.28 -17.00 17.07
C THR A 74 23.77 -17.98 16.03
N ARG A 75 23.17 -19.12 16.44
CA ARG A 75 22.61 -20.08 15.49
C ARG A 75 21.30 -19.60 14.87
N ALA A 76 20.38 -19.08 15.67
CA ALA A 76 19.10 -18.54 15.18
C ALA A 76 19.35 -17.34 14.25
N ARG A 77 20.28 -16.47 14.62
CA ARG A 77 20.75 -15.35 13.81
C ARG A 77 21.29 -15.81 12.46
N ASN A 78 22.16 -16.82 12.43
CA ASN A 78 22.69 -17.36 11.18
C ASN A 78 21.61 -17.98 10.27
N VAL A 79 20.54 -18.55 10.85
CA VAL A 79 19.40 -19.07 10.07
C VAL A 79 18.61 -17.93 9.44
N VAL A 80 18.22 -16.93 10.23
CA VAL A 80 17.38 -15.81 9.78
C VAL A 80 18.14 -14.86 8.84
N GLU A 81 19.44 -14.65 9.07
CA GLU A 81 20.30 -13.86 8.18
C GLU A 81 20.70 -14.62 6.90
N GLY A 82 20.43 -15.93 6.84
CA GLY A 82 20.74 -16.79 5.71
C GLY A 82 20.05 -16.34 4.42
N ARG A 83 20.77 -16.37 3.29
CA ARG A 83 20.24 -16.02 1.96
C ARG A 83 19.02 -16.87 1.58
N VAL A 84 19.03 -18.14 1.97
CA VAL A 84 17.93 -19.09 1.70
C VAL A 84 16.66 -18.67 2.44
N PHE A 85 16.78 -18.29 3.71
CA PHE A 85 15.64 -17.81 4.50
C PHE A 85 15.06 -16.54 3.89
N ARG A 86 15.91 -15.56 3.54
CA ARG A 86 15.46 -14.32 2.88
C ARG A 86 14.76 -14.59 1.54
N ALA A 87 15.32 -15.47 0.71
CA ALA A 87 14.70 -15.84 -0.55
C ALA A 87 13.33 -16.52 -0.35
N PHE A 88 13.22 -17.39 0.66
CA PHE A 88 11.96 -18.04 1.03
C PHE A 88 10.89 -17.02 1.46
N VAL A 89 11.25 -16.07 2.33
CA VAL A 89 10.33 -15.00 2.77
C VAL A 89 9.87 -14.15 1.60
N LEU A 90 10.79 -13.77 0.70
CA LEU A 90 10.43 -13.01 -0.51
C LEU A 90 9.47 -13.79 -1.41
N LEU A 91 9.69 -15.09 -1.61
CA LEU A 91 8.78 -15.95 -2.37
C LEU A 91 7.41 -16.06 -1.69
N MET A 92 7.36 -16.11 -0.36
CA MET A 92 6.09 -16.09 0.38
C MET A 92 5.33 -14.77 0.20
N ILE A 93 6.02 -13.63 0.27
CA ILE A 93 5.41 -12.32 0.02
C ILE A 93 4.84 -12.23 -1.40
N MET A 94 5.61 -12.65 -2.41
CA MET A 94 5.15 -12.66 -3.79
C MET A 94 3.96 -13.60 -3.99
N SER A 95 4.00 -14.78 -3.38
CA SER A 95 2.92 -15.78 -3.47
C SER A 95 1.65 -15.29 -2.77
N ASN A 96 1.77 -14.64 -1.61
CA ASN A 96 0.65 -14.01 -0.92
C ASN A 96 0.03 -12.88 -1.75
N ALA A 97 0.86 -12.02 -2.35
CA ALA A 97 0.38 -10.94 -3.23
C ALA A 97 -0.38 -11.50 -4.45
N MET A 98 0.14 -12.56 -5.07
CA MET A 98 -0.53 -13.24 -6.18
C MET A 98 -1.86 -13.86 -5.72
N PHE A 99 -1.88 -14.49 -4.54
CA PHE A 99 -3.08 -15.07 -3.96
C PHE A 99 -4.17 -14.03 -3.67
N ILE A 100 -3.82 -12.87 -3.10
CA ILE A 100 -4.74 -11.75 -2.90
C ILE A 100 -5.32 -11.28 -4.24
N GLY A 101 -4.50 -11.20 -5.29
CA GLY A 101 -4.96 -10.85 -6.63
C GLY A 101 -6.00 -11.84 -7.18
N VAL A 102 -5.70 -13.14 -7.09
CA VAL A 102 -6.60 -14.21 -7.57
C VAL A 102 -7.89 -14.26 -6.75
N SER A 103 -7.79 -14.21 -5.42
CA SER A 103 -8.98 -14.21 -4.54
C SER A 103 -9.85 -12.98 -4.73
N THR A 104 -9.27 -11.80 -4.95
CA THR A 104 -10.02 -10.58 -5.29
C THR A 104 -10.76 -10.75 -6.62
N HIS A 105 -10.10 -11.31 -7.64
CA HIS A 105 -10.74 -11.56 -8.93
C HIS A 105 -11.93 -12.52 -8.81
N ILE A 106 -11.76 -13.63 -8.07
CA ILE A 106 -12.84 -14.59 -7.81
C ILE A 106 -13.99 -13.93 -7.05
N THR A 107 -13.68 -13.20 -5.98
CA THR A 107 -14.68 -12.48 -5.17
C THR A 107 -15.48 -11.51 -6.02
N MET A 108 -14.80 -10.76 -6.90
CA MET A 108 -15.46 -9.79 -7.79
C MET A 108 -16.38 -10.50 -8.79
N ALA A 109 -15.94 -11.61 -9.38
CA ALA A 109 -16.75 -12.40 -10.30
C ALA A 109 -18.02 -12.94 -9.62
N VAL A 110 -17.87 -13.54 -8.43
CA VAL A 110 -18.99 -14.06 -7.62
C VAL A 110 -19.95 -12.93 -7.22
N THR A 111 -19.43 -11.78 -6.80
CA THR A 111 -20.25 -10.62 -6.40
C THR A 111 -21.08 -10.08 -7.57
N ILE A 112 -20.49 -10.00 -8.77
CA ILE A 112 -21.20 -9.54 -9.97
C ILE A 112 -22.29 -10.54 -10.38
N GLU A 113 -21.98 -11.84 -10.32
CA GLU A 113 -22.96 -12.88 -10.65
C GLU A 113 -24.14 -12.86 -9.68
N GLU A 114 -23.88 -12.71 -8.38
CA GLU A 114 -24.93 -12.64 -7.37
C GLU A 114 -25.78 -11.37 -7.50
N TYR A 115 -25.15 -10.22 -7.76
CA TYR A 115 -25.85 -8.97 -8.02
C TYR A 115 -26.82 -9.06 -9.21
N ASN A 116 -26.42 -9.77 -10.27
CA ASN A 116 -27.27 -9.99 -11.45
C ASN A 116 -28.44 -10.94 -11.16
N ARG A 117 -28.30 -11.89 -10.23
CA ARG A 117 -29.37 -12.81 -9.82
C ARG A 117 -30.38 -12.15 -8.91
N HIS A 118 -29.94 -11.32 -7.97
CA HIS A 118 -30.79 -10.68 -6.98
C HIS A 118 -30.54 -9.15 -6.91
N PRO A 119 -31.02 -8.39 -7.92
CA PRO A 119 -30.86 -6.94 -7.94
C PRO A 119 -31.61 -6.30 -6.77
N GLY A 120 -30.86 -5.88 -5.74
CA GLY A 120 -31.38 -5.19 -4.55
C GLY A 120 -31.16 -5.93 -3.23
N ASP A 121 -30.74 -7.20 -3.26
CA ASP A 121 -30.39 -7.97 -2.06
C ASP A 121 -28.88 -8.16 -1.99
N VAL A 122 -28.18 -7.16 -1.43
CA VAL A 122 -26.72 -7.22 -1.24
C VAL A 122 -26.45 -7.97 0.08
N GLY A 123 -26.66 -9.28 0.05
CA GLY A 123 -26.32 -10.18 1.15
C GLY A 123 -24.81 -10.37 1.31
N ASP A 124 -24.41 -10.95 2.44
CA ASP A 124 -23.03 -11.34 2.70
C ASP A 124 -22.61 -12.48 1.76
N VAL A 125 -21.79 -12.20 0.75
CA VAL A 125 -21.31 -13.19 -0.24
C VAL A 125 -20.20 -14.11 0.29
N THR A 126 -19.76 -13.95 1.54
CA THR A 126 -18.64 -14.76 2.09
C THR A 126 -18.92 -16.26 2.08
N HIS A 127 -20.17 -16.67 2.21
CA HIS A 127 -20.57 -18.08 2.14
C HIS A 127 -20.45 -18.70 0.73
N LEU A 128 -20.39 -17.86 -0.31
CA LEU A 128 -20.21 -18.29 -1.70
C LEU A 128 -18.74 -18.44 -2.07
N LEU A 129 -17.81 -17.90 -1.27
CA LEU A 129 -16.39 -18.08 -1.55
C LEU A 129 -15.97 -19.54 -1.33
N PRO A 130 -15.13 -20.09 -2.21
CA PRO A 130 -14.55 -21.41 -2.00
C PRO A 130 -13.77 -21.51 -0.68
N ARG A 131 -14.05 -22.54 0.12
CA ARG A 131 -13.38 -22.81 1.42
C ARG A 131 -11.85 -22.87 1.33
N TRP A 132 -11.29 -23.24 0.18
CA TRP A 132 -9.84 -23.29 0.00
C TRP A 132 -9.18 -21.90 0.12
N ILE A 133 -9.90 -20.83 -0.23
CA ILE A 133 -9.39 -19.45 -0.09
C ILE A 133 -9.13 -19.16 1.39
N THR A 134 -10.09 -19.45 2.26
CA THR A 134 -9.92 -19.26 3.72
C THR A 134 -8.78 -20.09 4.30
N ILE A 135 -8.62 -21.33 3.82
CA ILE A 135 -7.53 -22.21 4.29
C ILE A 135 -6.17 -21.65 3.87
N VAL A 136 -6.04 -21.19 2.63
CA VAL A 136 -4.79 -20.61 2.11
C VAL A 136 -4.46 -19.29 2.79
N ASP A 137 -5.47 -18.44 3.04
CA ASP A 137 -5.31 -17.20 3.79
C ASP A 137 -4.77 -17.47 5.22
N MET A 138 -5.43 -18.38 5.95
CA MET A 138 -4.99 -18.81 7.28
C MET A 138 -3.56 -19.37 7.26
N PHE A 139 -3.21 -20.14 6.23
CA PHE A 139 -1.86 -20.67 6.04
C PHE A 139 -0.83 -19.55 5.89
N PHE A 140 -1.07 -18.55 5.02
CA PHE A 140 -0.16 -17.42 4.86
C PHE A 140 -0.02 -16.63 6.16
N THR A 141 -1.13 -16.37 6.87
CA THR A 141 -1.10 -15.67 8.16
C THR A 141 -0.22 -16.39 9.17
N LEU A 142 -0.35 -17.73 9.30
CA LEU A 142 0.47 -18.51 10.24
C LEU A 142 1.95 -18.51 9.87
N PHE A 143 2.27 -18.55 8.57
CA PHE A 143 3.64 -18.49 8.10
C PHE A 143 4.29 -17.14 8.38
N PHE A 144 3.59 -16.02 8.11
CA PHE A 144 4.09 -14.68 8.47
C PHE A 144 4.24 -14.53 9.98
N LEU A 145 3.30 -15.06 10.76
CA LEU A 145 3.42 -15.06 12.22
C LEU A 145 4.68 -15.81 12.68
N PHE A 146 4.93 -17.00 12.12
CA PHE A 146 6.12 -17.78 12.45
C PHE A 146 7.40 -17.07 12.05
N GLU A 147 7.40 -16.43 10.88
CA GLU A 147 8.51 -15.61 10.37
C GLU A 147 8.86 -14.48 11.33
N ILE A 148 7.85 -13.71 11.77
CA ILE A 148 8.00 -12.62 12.73
C ILE A 148 8.50 -13.15 14.07
N MET A 149 7.96 -14.27 14.55
CA MET A 149 8.43 -14.91 15.80
C MET A 149 9.88 -15.36 15.68
N ALA A 150 10.31 -15.92 14.55
CA ALA A 150 11.68 -16.31 14.31
C ALA A 150 12.62 -15.09 14.31
N ARG A 151 12.22 -13.98 13.69
CA ARG A 151 12.96 -12.71 13.75
C ARG A 151 13.02 -12.15 15.18
N LEU A 152 11.91 -12.18 15.91
CA LEU A 152 11.83 -11.71 17.29
C LEU A 152 12.77 -12.50 18.22
N VAL A 153 12.82 -13.83 18.07
CA VAL A 153 13.72 -14.69 18.84
C VAL A 153 15.18 -14.50 18.42
N ALA A 154 15.46 -14.28 17.13
CA ALA A 154 16.82 -14.08 16.66
C ALA A 154 17.43 -12.73 17.07
N LEU A 155 16.61 -11.67 17.06
CA LEU A 155 17.02 -10.27 17.27
C LEU A 155 16.73 -9.76 18.70
N GLU A 156 15.97 -10.50 19.50
CA GLU A 156 15.60 -10.25 20.90
C GLU A 156 15.26 -8.79 21.24
N ARG A 157 16.28 -7.97 21.56
CA ARG A 157 16.17 -6.56 21.92
C ARG A 157 16.48 -5.61 20.76
N GLU A 158 17.38 -5.99 19.86
CA GLU A 158 17.74 -5.17 18.70
C GLU A 158 16.54 -5.00 17.74
N PHE A 159 15.58 -5.93 17.77
CA PHE A 159 14.33 -5.80 17.02
C PHE A 159 13.53 -4.54 17.40
N VAL A 160 13.51 -4.19 18.69
CA VAL A 160 12.68 -3.10 19.25
C VAL A 160 13.49 -1.84 19.54
N THR A 161 14.80 -1.95 19.74
CA THR A 161 15.68 -0.78 20.02
C THR A 161 16.70 -0.46 18.93
N GLY A 162 16.76 -1.25 17.85
CA GLY A 162 17.67 -1.03 16.73
C GLY A 162 17.24 0.14 15.83
N SER A 163 18.15 0.59 14.96
CA SER A 163 17.87 1.63 13.95
C SER A 163 16.71 1.26 13.02
N ASP A 164 16.48 -0.04 12.85
CA ASP A 164 15.51 -0.60 11.93
C ASP A 164 14.19 -1.00 12.62
N CYS A 165 14.01 -0.60 13.89
CA CYS A 165 12.82 -0.88 14.69
C CYS A 165 11.52 -0.46 13.98
N THR A 166 11.53 0.68 13.27
CA THR A 166 10.35 1.15 12.52
C THR A 166 9.89 0.15 11.46
N TRP A 167 10.83 -0.47 10.75
CA TRP A 167 10.52 -1.48 9.72
C TRP A 167 10.04 -2.79 10.35
N ASN A 168 10.65 -3.17 11.47
CA ASN A 168 10.26 -4.36 12.23
C ASN A 168 8.85 -4.25 12.84
N ILE A 169 8.47 -3.05 13.29
CA ILE A 169 7.11 -2.75 13.77
C ILE A 169 6.14 -2.75 12.60
N PHE A 170 6.53 -2.20 11.44
CA PHE A 170 5.70 -2.25 10.23
C PHE A 170 5.43 -3.69 9.80
N ASP A 171 6.42 -4.58 9.86
CA ASP A 171 6.24 -6.00 9.57
C ASP A 171 5.34 -6.73 10.60
N ALA A 172 5.14 -6.17 11.81
CA ALA A 172 4.34 -6.75 12.87
C ALA A 172 2.86 -6.30 12.88
N ILE A 173 2.51 -5.26 12.11
CA ILE A 173 1.16 -4.69 11.99
C ILE A 173 0.49 -5.23 10.72
#